data_AF-A0A6A3KVU8-F1
#
_entry.id   AF-A0A6A3KVU8-F1
#
_cell.length_a   1.000
_cell.length_b   1.000
_cell.length_c   1.000
_cell.angle_alpha   90.00
_cell.angle_beta   90.00
_cell.angle_gamma   90.00
#
_symmetry.space_group_name_H-M   'P 1'
#
loop_
_entity.id
_entity.type
_entity.pdbx_description
1 polymer ?
#
loop_
_entity_poly.entity_id
_entity_poly.type
_entity_poly.pdbx_seq_one_letter_code
_entity_poly.pdbx_strand_id
1 'polypeptide(L)'
;MAKTGPSSTHLGPAGQREPHVSPFDPEVLAAGSEGGWNIRLMCQPPNSPDTNVCDLGLFASLQSLQYRKYMRNIKDIIQAVEEAYNEMSTETLNDIFLSLQNCMRCILEHDGGNDYKIPHMGKAKLRNAGLLPFVLPCESSHYNRAVNQLHQAARGSAFMFSLSE
;
A
#
# COMPACT_ATOMS: atom_id res chain seq x y z
N MET A 1 21.75 -43.07 -12.98
CA MET A 1 21.44 -41.64 -13.17
C MET A 1 20.04 -41.39 -12.64
N ALA A 2 19.92 -40.64 -11.54
CA ALA A 2 18.82 -39.73 -11.21
C ALA A 2 19.09 -39.24 -9.78
N LYS A 3 19.57 -38.00 -9.65
CA LYS A 3 19.79 -37.32 -8.37
C LYS A 3 18.42 -36.92 -7.83
N THR A 4 18.06 -37.38 -6.64
CA THR A 4 16.99 -36.78 -5.83
C THR A 4 17.54 -35.48 -5.24
N GLY A 5 17.11 -34.35 -5.80
CA GLY A 5 17.31 -33.04 -5.17
C GLY A 5 16.27 -32.82 -4.07
N PRO A 6 16.57 -32.08 -3.00
CA PRO A 6 15.59 -31.79 -1.98
C PRO A 6 14.53 -30.85 -2.55
N SER A 7 13.27 -31.25 -2.47
CA SER A 7 12.14 -30.34 -2.61
C SER A 7 12.24 -29.29 -1.51
N SER A 8 12.74 -28.11 -1.88
CA SER A 8 12.69 -26.93 -1.02
C SER A 8 11.24 -26.46 -0.97
N THR A 9 10.44 -27.05 -0.08
CA THR A 9 9.16 -26.45 0.32
C THR A 9 9.49 -25.15 1.06
N HIS A 10 9.52 -24.05 0.31
CA HIS A 10 9.57 -22.73 0.90
C HIS A 10 8.20 -22.47 1.54
N LEU A 11 8.06 -22.78 2.81
CA LEU A 11 6.94 -22.32 3.63
C LEU A 11 7.11 -20.81 3.79
N GLY A 12 6.51 -20.04 2.86
CA GLY A 12 6.39 -18.60 2.99
C GLY A 12 5.52 -18.22 4.20
N PRO A 13 5.72 -17.04 4.80
CA PRO A 13 4.95 -16.59 5.95
C PRO A 13 3.46 -16.54 5.60
N ALA A 14 2.65 -17.23 6.40
CA ALA A 14 1.19 -17.26 6.25
C ALA A 14 0.63 -15.84 6.29
N GLY A 15 -0.09 -15.44 5.23
CA GLY A 15 -0.88 -14.21 5.21
C GLY A 15 -0.85 -13.39 3.91
N GLN A 16 0.07 -13.65 2.99
CA GLN A 16 0.11 -12.97 1.70
C GLN A 16 -0.12 -13.91 0.53
N ARG A 17 -0.92 -13.43 -0.43
CA ARG A 17 -0.99 -14.05 -1.74
C ARG A 17 0.27 -13.67 -2.50
N GLU A 18 1.03 -14.66 -2.94
CA GLU A 18 2.18 -14.40 -3.81
C GLU A 18 1.72 -13.57 -5.03
N PRO A 19 2.49 -12.55 -5.43
CA PRO A 19 2.21 -11.84 -6.66
C PRO A 19 2.11 -12.85 -7.80
N HIS A 20 1.03 -12.77 -8.59
CA HIS A 20 0.84 -13.63 -9.76
C HIS A 20 1.93 -13.41 -10.83
N VAL A 21 2.64 -12.29 -10.74
CA VAL A 21 3.69 -11.87 -11.65
C VAL A 21 4.85 -11.28 -10.83
N SER A 22 6.08 -11.53 -11.26
CA SER A 22 7.28 -10.98 -10.63
C SER A 22 7.29 -9.44 -10.73
N PRO A 23 7.69 -8.71 -9.69
CA PRO A 23 7.95 -7.26 -9.77
C PRO A 23 8.99 -6.86 -10.82
N PHE A 24 9.85 -7.80 -11.21
CA PHE A 24 10.91 -7.61 -12.20
C PHE A 24 10.58 -8.27 -13.54
N ASP A 25 9.31 -8.62 -13.75
CA ASP A 25 8.87 -9.16 -15.03
C ASP A 25 9.13 -8.15 -16.16
N PRO A 26 9.86 -8.54 -17.24
CA PRO A 26 10.21 -7.63 -18.31
C PRO A 26 9.01 -7.00 -19.02
N GLU A 27 7.90 -7.73 -19.17
CA GLU A 27 6.69 -7.21 -19.82
C GLU A 27 6.01 -6.17 -18.93
N VAL A 28 5.95 -6.41 -17.61
CA VAL A 28 5.43 -5.44 -16.64
C VAL A 28 6.29 -4.18 -16.59
N LEU A 29 7.62 -4.33 -16.59
CA LEU A 29 8.54 -3.18 -16.62
C LEU A 29 8.43 -2.38 -17.91
N ALA A 30 8.30 -3.05 -19.05
CA ALA A 30 8.10 -2.41 -20.34
C ALA A 30 6.77 -1.64 -20.38
N ALA A 31 5.67 -2.27 -19.97
CA ALA A 31 4.35 -1.63 -19.90
C ALA A 31 4.34 -0.45 -18.92
N GLY A 32 4.99 -0.59 -17.77
CA GLY A 32 5.12 0.49 -16.78
C GLY A 32 5.99 1.66 -17.23
N SER A 33 6.80 1.47 -18.28
CA SER A 33 7.66 2.50 -18.90
C SER A 33 7.11 3.05 -20.21
N GLU A 34 6.03 2.46 -20.73
CA GLU A 34 5.39 2.90 -21.97
C GLU A 34 4.92 4.36 -21.83
N GLY A 35 5.04 5.17 -22.88
CA GLY A 35 4.59 6.57 -22.85
C GLY A 35 5.38 7.50 -21.92
N GLY A 36 6.55 7.08 -21.42
CA GLY A 36 7.41 7.90 -20.56
C GLY A 36 7.06 7.82 -19.07
N TRP A 37 6.21 6.88 -18.67
CA TRP A 37 5.93 6.60 -17.26
C TRP A 37 7.11 5.87 -16.59
N ASN A 38 7.14 5.86 -15.26
CA ASN A 38 8.07 5.06 -14.44
C ASN A 38 7.28 4.32 -13.37
N ILE A 39 6.35 3.49 -13.80
CA ILE A 39 5.49 2.69 -12.93
C ILE A 39 6.21 1.38 -12.63
N ARG A 40 6.36 1.05 -11.35
CA ARG A 40 7.01 -0.17 -10.88
C ARG A 40 6.07 -0.95 -9.98
N LEU A 41 6.02 -2.26 -10.18
CA LEU A 41 5.31 -3.15 -9.28
C LEU A 41 6.15 -3.33 -8.01
N MET A 42 5.51 -3.25 -6.84
CA MET A 42 6.15 -3.43 -5.54
C MET A 42 5.35 -4.44 -4.74
N CYS A 43 6.04 -5.40 -4.10
CA CYS A 43 5.39 -6.31 -3.17
C CYS A 43 5.00 -5.58 -1.89
N GLN A 44 3.80 -5.84 -1.39
CA GLN A 44 3.40 -5.39 -0.05
C GLN A 44 4.16 -6.19 1.02
N PRO A 45 4.50 -5.60 2.17
CA PRO A 45 5.11 -6.32 3.29
C PRO A 45 4.15 -7.34 3.94
N PRO A 46 4.62 -8.56 4.28
CA PRO A 46 3.80 -9.57 4.95
C PRO A 46 3.02 -9.05 6.15
N ASN A 47 1.75 -9.47 6.28
CA ASN A 47 0.86 -9.13 7.39
C ASN A 47 0.72 -7.62 7.66
N SER A 48 0.76 -6.81 6.60
CA SER A 48 0.66 -5.34 6.68
C SER A 48 -0.49 -4.80 5.80
N PRO A 49 -1.76 -5.13 6.11
CA PRO A 49 -2.92 -4.69 5.32
C PRO A 49 -3.08 -3.17 5.27
N ASP A 50 -2.52 -2.48 6.24
CA ASP A 50 -2.45 -1.03 6.36
C ASP A 50 -1.47 -0.35 5.38
N THR A 51 -0.68 -1.14 4.66
CA THR A 51 0.11 -0.69 3.49
C THR A 51 -0.66 -0.78 2.17
N ASN A 52 -1.88 -1.34 2.20
CA ASN A 52 -2.76 -1.41 1.05
C ASN A 52 -3.83 -0.32 1.13
N VAL A 53 -3.77 0.67 0.23
CA VAL A 53 -4.77 1.75 0.16
C VAL A 53 -6.20 1.23 0.00
N CYS A 54 -6.35 0.08 -0.68
CA CYS A 54 -7.66 -0.52 -0.92
C CYS A 54 -8.28 -1.05 0.37
N ASP A 55 -7.50 -1.81 1.13
CA ASP A 55 -7.92 -2.40 2.41
C ASP A 55 -8.02 -1.34 3.51
N LEU A 56 -7.13 -0.34 3.50
CA LEU A 56 -7.04 0.71 4.51
C LEU A 56 -8.29 1.61 4.54
N GLY A 57 -8.97 1.82 3.42
CA GLY A 57 -10.15 2.66 3.43
C GLY A 57 -10.97 2.76 2.15
N LEU A 58 -10.42 2.41 0.98
CA LEU A 58 -11.18 2.51 -0.27
C LEU A 58 -12.43 1.61 -0.24
N PHE A 59 -12.25 0.32 0.07
CA PHE A 59 -13.35 -0.64 0.10
C PHE A 59 -14.35 -0.30 1.19
N ALA A 60 -13.89 0.09 2.38
CA ALA A 60 -14.78 0.53 3.46
C ALA A 60 -15.61 1.76 3.06
N SER A 61 -15.00 2.72 2.33
CA SER A 61 -15.68 3.92 1.85
C SER A 61 -16.74 3.59 0.79
N LEU A 62 -16.39 2.79 -0.22
CA LEU A 62 -17.32 2.30 -1.25
C LEU A 62 -18.47 1.53 -0.63
N GLN A 63 -18.17 0.62 0.31
CA GLN A 63 -19.17 -0.17 0.99
C GLN A 63 -20.12 0.71 1.81
N SER A 64 -19.62 1.76 2.47
CA SER A 64 -20.46 2.70 3.24
C SER A 64 -21.49 3.46 2.37
N LEU A 65 -21.14 3.74 1.12
CA LEU A 65 -22.04 4.36 0.14
C LEU A 65 -23.01 3.33 -0.44
N GLN A 66 -22.49 2.16 -0.80
CA GLN A 66 -23.28 1.05 -1.34
C GLN A 66 -24.33 0.53 -0.35
N TYR A 67 -24.05 0.50 0.96
CA TYR A 67 -25.01 0.10 2.00
C TYR A 67 -26.27 0.95 2.08
N ARG A 68 -26.26 2.15 1.52
CA ARG A 68 -27.42 3.05 1.48
C ARG A 68 -28.40 2.68 0.35
N LYS A 69 -28.03 1.74 -0.51
CA LYS A 69 -28.78 1.35 -1.70
C LYS A 69 -29.43 -0.01 -1.49
N TYR A 70 -30.64 -0.13 -2.02
CA TYR A 70 -31.38 -1.36 -1.97
C TYR A 70 -31.02 -2.23 -3.18
N MET A 71 -30.59 -3.47 -2.95
CA MET A 71 -30.11 -4.40 -3.98
C MET A 71 -30.77 -5.77 -3.79
N ARG A 72 -31.29 -6.37 -4.86
CA ARG A 72 -31.92 -7.72 -4.86
C ARG A 72 -31.17 -8.75 -5.70
N ASN A 73 -30.36 -8.30 -6.65
CA ASN A 73 -29.69 -9.17 -7.61
C ASN A 73 -28.30 -8.63 -7.99
N ILE A 74 -27.54 -9.43 -8.74
CA ILE A 74 -26.16 -9.10 -9.14
C ILE A 74 -26.08 -7.79 -9.93
N LYS A 75 -27.05 -7.49 -10.81
CA LYS A 75 -27.05 -6.25 -11.59
C LYS A 75 -27.20 -5.03 -10.68
N ASP A 76 -28.07 -5.12 -9.69
CA ASP A 76 -28.25 -4.05 -8.70
C ASP A 76 -26.96 -3.82 -7.89
N ILE A 77 -26.22 -4.89 -7.57
CA ILE A 77 -24.94 -4.79 -6.86
C ILE A 77 -23.89 -4.07 -7.71
N ILE A 78 -23.75 -4.47 -8.98
CA ILE A 78 -22.81 -3.84 -9.93
C ILE A 78 -23.14 -2.35 -10.05
N GLN A 79 -24.41 -2.02 -10.31
CA GLN A 79 -24.87 -0.64 -10.41
C GLN A 79 -24.60 0.15 -9.13
N ALA A 80 -24.90 -0.42 -7.95
CA ALA A 80 -24.68 0.26 -6.67
C ALA A 80 -23.20 0.56 -6.42
N VAL A 81 -22.28 -0.34 -6.81
CA VAL A 81 -20.83 -0.14 -6.70
C VAL A 81 -20.34 0.92 -7.69
N GLU A 82 -20.80 0.89 -8.95
CA GLU A 82 -20.46 1.91 -9.95
C GLU A 82 -20.90 3.30 -9.51
N GLU A 83 -22.13 3.42 -9.02
CA GLU A 83 -22.65 4.68 -8.52
C GLU A 83 -21.91 5.12 -7.24
N ALA A 84 -21.56 4.21 -6.33
CA ALA A 84 -20.77 4.52 -5.14
C ALA A 84 -19.36 5.01 -5.51
N TYR A 85 -18.75 4.43 -6.53
CA TYR A 85 -17.46 4.86 -7.06
C TYR A 85 -17.54 6.29 -7.62
N ASN A 86 -18.60 6.59 -8.39
CA ASN A 86 -18.83 7.93 -8.94
C ASN A 86 -19.19 8.97 -7.87
N GLU A 87 -19.86 8.56 -6.79
CA GLU A 87 -20.25 9.42 -5.67
C GLU A 87 -19.08 9.72 -4.71
N MET A 88 -18.08 8.83 -4.65
CA MET A 88 -16.95 8.97 -3.73
C MET A 88 -16.15 10.24 -4.01
N SER A 89 -15.99 11.07 -2.97
CA SER A 89 -15.29 12.34 -3.11
C SER A 89 -13.77 12.17 -3.21
N THR A 90 -13.13 13.08 -3.95
CA THR A 90 -11.66 13.19 -3.98
C THR A 90 -11.09 13.50 -2.59
N GLU A 91 -11.85 14.16 -1.72
CA GLU A 91 -11.48 14.38 -0.32
C GLU A 91 -11.35 13.08 0.47
N THR A 92 -12.25 12.11 0.22
CA THR A 92 -12.20 10.78 0.84
C THR A 92 -10.96 10.03 0.38
N LEU A 93 -10.66 10.06 -0.91
CA LEU A 93 -9.43 9.49 -1.46
C LEU A 93 -8.18 10.11 -0.82
N ASN A 94 -8.14 11.44 -0.73
CA ASN A 94 -7.03 12.15 -0.08
C ASN A 94 -6.89 11.76 1.40
N ASP A 95 -8.01 11.59 2.10
CA ASP A 95 -8.01 11.14 3.50
C ASP A 95 -7.46 9.73 3.68
N ILE A 96 -7.69 8.83 2.71
CA ILE A 96 -7.13 7.47 2.70
C ILE A 96 -5.62 7.55 2.43
N PHE A 97 -5.16 8.33 1.46
CA PHE A 97 -3.73 8.50 1.17
C PHE A 97 -2.96 9.12 2.35
N LEU A 98 -3.54 10.09 3.06
CA LEU A 98 -2.94 10.63 4.28
C LEU A 98 -2.92 9.60 5.41
N SER A 99 -3.88 8.68 5.46
CA SER A 99 -3.82 7.55 6.41
C SER A 99 -2.68 6.60 6.05
N LEU A 100 -2.49 6.29 4.77
CA LEU A 100 -1.41 5.43 4.30
C LEU A 100 -0.04 6.03 4.65
N GLN A 101 0.16 7.33 4.41
CA GLN A 101 1.39 8.02 4.80
C GLN A 101 1.64 7.99 6.32
N ASN A 102 0.58 8.10 7.12
CA ASN A 102 0.68 7.96 8.58
C ASN A 102 1.12 6.54 8.99
N CYS A 103 0.53 5.49 8.39
CA CYS A 103 0.96 4.11 8.64
C CYS A 103 2.43 3.91 8.26
N MET A 104 2.86 4.39 7.08
CA MET A 104 4.27 4.32 6.65
C MET A 104 5.22 5.01 7.63
N ARG A 105 4.83 6.16 8.20
CA ARG A 105 5.61 6.84 9.24
C ARG A 105 5.71 5.98 10.51
N CYS A 106 4.63 5.34 10.93
CA CYS A 106 4.65 4.46 12.09
C CYS A 106 5.53 3.24 11.86
N ILE A 107 5.51 2.63 10.67
CA ILE A 107 6.41 1.53 10.30
C ILE A 107 7.88 1.97 10.45
N LEU A 108 8.23 3.16 9.95
CA LEU A 108 9.60 3.69 10.08
C LEU A 108 9.97 4.06 11.53
N GLU A 109 9.01 4.51 12.33
CA GLU A 109 9.19 4.81 13.75
C GLU A 109 9.44 3.54 14.58
N HIS A 110 8.79 2.43 14.21
CA HIS A 110 8.85 1.12 14.88
C HIS A 110 9.77 0.12 14.16
N ASP A 111 10.78 0.61 13.43
CA ASP A 111 11.83 -0.20 12.80
C ASP A 111 11.29 -1.36 11.91
N GLY A 112 10.22 -1.11 11.17
CA GLY A 112 9.57 -2.09 10.29
C GLY A 112 8.50 -2.95 10.96
N GLY A 113 8.26 -2.76 12.26
CA GLY A 113 7.19 -3.43 12.99
C GLY A 113 5.79 -2.94 12.58
N ASN A 114 4.78 -3.78 12.86
CA ASN A 114 3.36 -3.48 12.65
C ASN A 114 2.57 -3.35 13.97
N ASP A 115 3.26 -3.28 15.11
CA ASP A 115 2.65 -3.06 16.42
C ASP A 115 2.43 -1.56 16.67
N TYR A 116 1.49 -0.99 15.94
CA TYR A 116 1.02 0.37 16.15
C TYR A 116 -0.48 0.47 15.91
N LYS A 117 -1.08 1.49 16.49
CA LYS A 117 -2.47 1.86 16.19
C LYS A 117 -2.48 2.77 14.97
N ILE A 118 -3.44 2.56 14.06
CA ILE A 118 -3.62 3.43 12.90
C ILE A 118 -3.74 4.89 13.38
N PRO A 119 -2.88 5.81 12.94
CA PRO A 119 -2.86 7.17 13.46
C PRO A 119 -4.10 7.96 13.01
N HIS A 120 -4.73 8.64 13.96
CA HIS A 120 -5.82 9.58 13.67
C HIS A 120 -5.33 11.02 13.81
N MET A 121 -5.42 11.80 12.73
CA MET A 121 -4.97 13.21 12.71
C MET A 121 -6.12 14.22 12.57
N GLY A 122 -7.37 13.81 12.76
CA GLY A 122 -8.53 14.72 12.70
C GLY A 122 -8.66 15.45 11.36
N LYS A 123 -8.51 14.73 10.24
CA LYS A 123 -8.36 15.30 8.89
C LYS A 123 -9.46 16.29 8.50
N ALA A 124 -10.73 15.99 8.83
CA ALA A 124 -11.84 16.90 8.58
C ALA A 124 -11.69 18.25 9.32
N LYS A 125 -11.22 18.24 10.57
CA LYS A 125 -10.97 19.47 11.34
C LYS A 125 -9.84 20.29 10.73
N LEU A 126 -8.76 19.65 10.31
CA LEU A 126 -7.64 20.32 9.65
C LEU A 126 -8.03 20.90 8.29
N ARG A 127 -8.84 20.16 7.51
CA ARG A 127 -9.38 20.62 6.22
C ARG A 127 -10.23 21.88 6.40
N ASN A 128 -11.15 21.87 7.35
CA ASN A 128 -12.01 23.03 7.64
C ASN A 128 -11.23 24.26 8.10
N ALA A 129 -10.06 24.07 8.70
CA ALA A 129 -9.15 25.15 9.08
C ALA A 129 -8.20 25.59 7.95
N GLY A 130 -8.20 24.92 6.78
CA GLY A 130 -7.24 25.16 5.71
C GLY A 130 -5.80 24.71 6.03
N LEU A 131 -5.64 23.80 7.00
CA LEU A 131 -4.35 23.37 7.54
C LEU A 131 -4.04 21.88 7.26
N LEU A 132 -4.84 21.21 6.43
CA LEU A 132 -4.59 19.82 6.08
C LEU A 132 -3.39 19.73 5.12
N PRO A 133 -2.29 19.06 5.50
CA PRO A 133 -1.16 18.88 4.60
C PRO A 133 -1.52 17.96 3.43
N PHE A 134 -0.93 18.20 2.27
CA PHE A 134 -1.02 17.28 1.11
C PHE A 134 -0.07 16.08 1.26
N VAL A 135 1.07 16.29 1.91
CA VAL A 135 2.10 15.28 2.16
C VAL A 135 2.58 15.42 3.60
N LEU A 136 2.72 14.29 4.28
CA LEU A 136 3.22 14.24 5.65
C LEU A 136 4.75 14.17 5.63
N PRO A 137 5.44 15.05 6.37
CA PRO A 137 6.88 14.96 6.50
C PRO A 137 7.26 13.69 7.26
N CYS A 138 8.36 13.08 6.86
CA CYS A 138 9.02 12.01 7.61
C CYS A 138 10.31 12.56 8.21
N GLU A 139 10.52 12.32 9.50
CA GLU A 139 11.77 12.68 10.17
C GLU A 139 12.95 11.95 9.50
N SER A 140 13.99 12.69 9.14
CA SER A 140 15.17 12.13 8.45
C SER A 140 15.87 11.06 9.29
N SER A 141 15.79 11.15 10.62
CA SER A 141 16.32 10.14 11.53
C SER A 141 15.63 8.77 11.33
N HIS A 142 14.31 8.73 11.19
CA HIS A 142 13.56 7.49 10.96
C HIS A 142 13.93 6.87 9.60
N TYR A 143 13.99 7.70 8.55
CA TYR A 143 14.43 7.26 7.22
C TYR A 143 15.86 6.69 7.24
N ASN A 144 16.81 7.43 7.81
CA ASN A 144 18.21 7.02 7.86
C ASN A 144 18.40 5.72 8.65
N ARG A 145 17.67 5.55 9.76
CA ARG A 145 17.68 4.27 10.52
C ARG A 145 17.19 3.12 9.66
N ALA A 146 16.07 3.28 8.95
CA ALA A 146 15.53 2.25 8.07
C ALA A 146 16.48 1.89 6.93
N VAL A 147 17.10 2.88 6.27
CA VAL A 147 18.12 2.65 5.23
C VAL A 147 19.32 1.89 5.77
N ASN A 148 19.84 2.29 6.94
CA ASN A 148 20.96 1.62 7.58
C ASN A 148 20.62 0.15 7.93
N GLN A 149 19.42 -0.13 8.41
CA GLN A 149 18.97 -1.50 8.67
C GLN A 149 18.87 -2.33 7.39
N LEU A 150 18.36 -1.75 6.30
CA LEU A 150 18.30 -2.43 4.99
C LEU A 150 19.70 -2.77 4.47
N HIS A 151 20.65 -1.86 4.61
CA HIS A 151 22.06 -2.09 4.24
C HIS A 151 22.69 -3.21 5.08
N GLN A 152 22.47 -3.20 6.40
CA GLN A 152 22.98 -4.24 7.30
C GLN A 152 22.36 -5.63 7.03
N ALA A 153 21.09 -5.67 6.65
CA ALA A 153 20.38 -6.91 6.37
C ALA A 153 20.74 -7.55 5.02
N ALA A 154 21.63 -6.92 4.22
CA ALA A 154 22.04 -7.35 2.88
C ALA A 154 20.85 -7.67 1.95
N ARG A 155 19.69 -7.03 2.16
CA ARG A 155 18.50 -7.25 1.34
C ARG A 155 18.72 -6.58 -0.01
N GLY A 156 18.42 -7.28 -1.11
CA GLY A 156 18.53 -6.73 -2.46
C GLY A 156 17.70 -5.44 -2.68
N SER A 157 16.73 -5.15 -1.82
CA SER A 157 16.00 -3.87 -1.82
C SER A 157 16.88 -2.67 -1.46
N ALA A 158 18.03 -2.86 -0.82
CA ALA A 158 19.02 -1.80 -0.55
C ALA A 158 19.48 -1.10 -1.83
N PHE A 159 19.61 -1.84 -2.95
CA PHE A 159 20.03 -1.29 -4.24
C PHE A 159 19.03 -0.29 -4.84
N MET A 160 17.76 -0.29 -4.39
CA MET A 160 16.78 0.71 -4.83
C MET A 160 17.03 2.09 -4.18
N PHE A 161 17.72 2.14 -3.04
CA PHE A 161 17.95 3.36 -2.27
C PHE A 161 19.38 3.90 -2.39
N SER A 162 20.26 3.19 -3.12
CA SER A 162 21.63 3.61 -3.42
C SER A 162 21.77 4.40 -4.73
N LEU A 163 20.68 4.70 -5.44
CA LEU A 163 20.66 5.41 -6.73
C LEU A 163 20.39 6.91 -6.59
N SER A 164 20.70 7.50 -5.44
CA SER A 164 20.53 8.94 -5.20
C SER A 164 21.87 9.57 -4.83
N GLU A 165 22.73 9.72 -5.84
CA GLU A 165 23.80 10.74 -5.90
C GLU A 165 23.58 11.62 -7.12
#